data_AF-A0A5E6TUC3-F1
#
_entry.id   AF-A0A5E6TUC3-F1
#
_cell.length_a   1.000
_cell.length_b   1.000
_cell.length_c   1.000
_cell.angle_alpha   90.00
_cell.angle_beta   90.00
_cell.angle_gamma   90.00
#
_symmetry.space_group_name_H-M   'P 1'
#
loop_
_entity.id
_entity.type
_entity.pdbx_description
1 polymer ?
#
loop_
_entity_poly.entity_id
_entity_poly.type
_entity_poly.pdbx_seq_one_letter_code
_entity_poly.pdbx_strand_id
1 'polypeptide(L)'
;MTISRRWFLAGLALTGAAVPAVYYGHRELTRPDPTITPGEASFEVADVAGQRLADTLRGVWQIRFEGRDAGIEGLPLEGLEVFLDIGHKGRGVSGYLDTAERLRSTETPRYRVLGDLSGTNPKQLGWRLLGASGCCDYEFDMTLDEVWAGFGNAGSGSLSGRVLDLNRPLMLTAQDNRFIAVKRVFPEARERAGLNPTLLAWLVSPEHRLFHQLWHASRDKWHKLSEDQRGALRGLGWQPGPRDQERDARGVRKDRNGSGVDFFFMHRHMLGTARSMQDLPSWTHFPLPQPELARDRLGFARYFDNHDGTALPPTWLAEDDDEYTQWVSDIKTGETYHSNFQVWESRYRDPRYLSTLTLGQFGSEVELGLHDWLHMRWASVPRDPSNGQPVPFARDPADFSARWFAPENDFLGDPFSSHVSPVFWHFHGWIDDRLEDWFRAHERFHPGQVSRLQVNGVQWFAPGRWVEIDDPWLGPSTHGCSTTPGLQAGKSVEMDPETMKLALRITFGEDETKLKDLFRKVPQRPWYARNLKAKQSQA
;
A
#
# COMPACT_ATOMS: atom_id res chain seq x y z
N MET A 1 -47.31 -22.53 3.32
CA MET A 1 -46.58 -23.62 3.99
C MET A 1 -45.65 -23.02 5.04
N THR A 2 -45.98 -23.19 6.32
CA THR A 2 -45.22 -22.66 7.46
C THR A 2 -44.19 -23.69 7.90
N ILE A 3 -42.93 -23.48 7.52
CA ILE A 3 -41.81 -24.31 8.00
C ILE A 3 -41.49 -23.86 9.44
N SER A 4 -41.61 -24.78 10.41
CA SER A 4 -41.40 -24.45 11.82
C SER A 4 -39.91 -24.21 12.11
N ARG A 5 -39.62 -23.18 12.93
CA ARG A 5 -38.27 -22.81 13.39
C ARG A 5 -37.48 -23.98 13.98
N ARG A 6 -38.16 -25.00 14.53
CA ARG A 6 -37.53 -26.20 15.11
C ARG A 6 -36.98 -27.16 14.06
N TRP A 7 -37.65 -27.30 12.91
CA TRP A 7 -37.17 -28.17 11.82
C TRP A 7 -36.02 -27.54 11.03
N PHE A 8 -36.02 -26.21 10.88
CA PHE A 8 -34.91 -25.49 10.26
C PHE A 8 -33.62 -25.54 11.11
N LEU A 9 -33.75 -25.38 12.45
CA LEU A 9 -32.62 -25.52 13.38
C LEU A 9 -32.12 -26.97 13.51
N ALA A 10 -33.01 -27.97 13.47
CA ALA A 10 -32.61 -29.38 13.44
C ALA A 10 -31.91 -29.76 12.13
N GLY A 11 -32.36 -29.21 11.00
CA GLY A 11 -31.71 -29.34 9.70
C GLY A 11 -30.31 -28.74 9.68
N LEU A 12 -30.13 -27.53 10.23
CA LEU A 12 -28.85 -26.85 10.37
C LEU A 12 -27.87 -27.58 11.31
N ALA A 13 -28.37 -28.16 12.41
CA ALA A 13 -27.56 -28.95 13.34
C ALA A 13 -27.11 -30.29 12.75
N LEU A 14 -27.98 -30.97 11.99
CA LEU A 14 -27.64 -32.21 11.27
C LEU A 14 -26.68 -31.95 10.11
N THR A 15 -26.84 -30.87 9.33
CA THR A 15 -25.88 -30.51 8.27
C THR A 15 -24.56 -29.98 8.84
N GLY A 16 -24.59 -29.26 9.96
CA GLY A 16 -23.40 -28.69 10.61
C GLY A 16 -22.48 -29.72 11.27
N ALA A 17 -23.00 -30.87 11.70
CA ALA A 17 -22.21 -31.96 12.27
C ALA A 17 -21.92 -33.09 11.27
N ALA A 18 -22.85 -33.40 10.36
CA ALA A 18 -22.69 -34.50 9.42
C ALA A 18 -21.73 -34.16 8.27
N VAL A 19 -21.71 -32.93 7.76
CA VAL A 19 -20.80 -32.56 6.65
C VAL A 19 -19.33 -32.62 7.08
N PRO A 20 -18.91 -32.08 8.25
CA PRO A 20 -17.54 -32.25 8.73
C PRO A 20 -17.21 -33.69 9.08
N ALA A 21 -18.15 -34.47 9.65
CA ALA A 21 -17.92 -35.88 9.99
C ALA A 21 -17.81 -36.77 8.75
N VAL A 22 -18.59 -36.51 7.70
CA VAL A 22 -18.50 -37.21 6.41
C VAL A 22 -17.24 -36.78 5.67
N TYR A 23 -16.86 -35.51 5.70
CA TYR A 23 -15.60 -35.02 5.13
C TYR A 23 -14.38 -35.61 5.86
N TYR A 24 -14.42 -35.65 7.19
CA TYR A 24 -13.37 -36.25 8.01
C TYR A 24 -13.30 -37.78 7.82
N GLY A 25 -14.44 -38.46 7.80
CA GLY A 25 -14.54 -39.90 7.54
C GLY A 25 -14.06 -40.28 6.14
N HIS A 26 -14.44 -39.50 5.12
CA HIS A 26 -13.92 -39.67 3.76
C HIS A 26 -12.41 -39.43 3.73
N ARG A 27 -11.91 -38.36 4.36
CA ARG A 27 -10.47 -38.05 4.41
C ARG A 27 -9.65 -39.13 5.12
N GLU A 28 -10.17 -39.73 6.20
CA GLU A 28 -9.53 -40.86 6.88
C GLU A 28 -9.58 -42.16 6.04
N LEU A 29 -10.69 -42.42 5.33
CA LEU A 29 -10.84 -43.59 4.45
C LEU A 29 -10.04 -43.48 3.15
N THR A 30 -9.81 -42.25 2.66
CA THR A 30 -8.99 -41.97 1.48
C THR A 30 -7.61 -41.46 1.84
N ARG A 31 -7.18 -41.57 3.11
CA ARG A 31 -5.79 -41.31 3.47
C ARG A 31 -4.94 -42.35 2.74
N PRO A 32 -4.01 -41.91 1.88
CA PRO A 32 -3.08 -42.83 1.25
C PRO A 32 -2.36 -43.61 2.35
N ASP A 33 -2.22 -44.91 2.16
CA ASP A 33 -1.40 -45.73 3.04
C ASP A 33 -0.01 -45.08 3.13
N PRO A 34 0.45 -44.62 4.30
CA PRO A 34 1.72 -43.90 4.44
C PRO A 34 2.94 -44.77 4.09
N THR A 35 2.75 -46.08 3.90
CA THR A 35 3.79 -47.00 3.44
C THR A 35 3.90 -47.09 1.91
N ILE A 36 2.88 -46.63 1.17
CA ILE A 36 2.88 -46.62 -0.29
C ILE A 36 3.43 -45.27 -0.77
N THR A 37 4.55 -45.30 -1.49
CA THR A 37 5.12 -44.11 -2.10
C THR A 37 4.17 -43.51 -3.15
N PRO A 38 4.19 -42.18 -3.39
CA PRO A 38 3.40 -41.57 -4.46
C PRO A 38 3.67 -42.22 -5.81
N GLY A 39 2.62 -42.48 -6.60
CA GLY A 39 2.74 -43.09 -7.93
C GLY A 39 3.38 -42.16 -8.97
N GLU A 40 3.04 -40.87 -8.90
CA GLU A 40 3.54 -39.82 -9.80
C GLU A 40 3.62 -38.48 -9.07
N ALA A 41 4.49 -37.58 -9.55
CA ALA A 41 4.58 -36.23 -9.01
C ALA A 41 3.38 -35.39 -9.45
N SER A 42 2.91 -34.51 -8.56
CA SER A 42 1.85 -33.55 -8.86
C SER A 42 2.38 -32.11 -8.86
N PHE A 43 1.61 -31.18 -9.41
CA PHE A 43 1.97 -29.77 -9.37
C PHE A 43 1.75 -29.22 -7.95
N GLU A 44 2.84 -29.06 -7.19
CA GLU A 44 2.78 -28.65 -5.80
C GLU A 44 3.30 -27.21 -5.61
N VAL A 45 2.37 -26.28 -5.34
CA VAL A 45 2.67 -24.89 -4.99
C VAL A 45 2.53 -24.67 -3.49
N ALA A 46 3.21 -23.63 -2.97
CA ALA A 46 3.04 -23.22 -1.59
C ALA A 46 1.59 -22.78 -1.32
N ASP A 47 1.01 -23.27 -0.21
CA ASP A 47 -0.24 -22.75 0.34
C ASP A 47 -0.02 -21.36 0.99
N VAL A 48 -1.09 -20.74 1.50
CA VAL A 48 -1.02 -19.38 2.09
C VAL A 48 0.00 -19.32 3.23
N ALA A 49 0.08 -20.34 4.08
CA ALA A 49 1.05 -20.39 5.16
C ALA A 49 2.49 -20.48 4.63
N GLY A 50 2.73 -21.30 3.61
CA GLY A 50 4.02 -21.41 2.93
C GLY A 50 4.43 -20.11 2.22
N GLN A 51 3.48 -19.40 1.60
CA GLN A 51 3.72 -18.08 0.98
C GLN A 51 4.12 -17.03 2.03
N ARG A 52 3.42 -16.98 3.17
CA ARG A 52 3.75 -16.09 4.29
C ARG A 52 5.16 -16.38 4.83
N LEU A 53 5.49 -17.66 5.03
CA LEU A 53 6.83 -18.07 5.46
C LEU A 53 7.89 -17.69 4.43
N ALA A 54 7.61 -17.88 3.13
CA ALA A 54 8.51 -17.47 2.05
C ALA A 54 8.77 -15.96 2.07
N ASP A 55 7.73 -15.14 2.28
CA ASP A 55 7.86 -13.69 2.38
C ASP A 55 8.70 -13.28 3.60
N THR A 56 8.49 -13.91 4.77
CA THR A 56 9.31 -13.66 5.96
C THR A 56 10.78 -14.06 5.74
N LEU A 57 11.06 -15.15 5.03
CA LEU A 57 12.43 -15.60 4.80
C LEU A 57 13.17 -14.81 3.71
N ARG A 58 12.46 -14.36 2.67
CA ARG A 58 13.06 -13.66 1.52
C ARG A 58 13.74 -12.35 1.93
N GLY A 59 15.00 -12.17 1.56
CA GLY A 59 15.73 -10.92 1.74
C GLY A 59 17.18 -11.11 2.20
N VAL A 60 17.72 -10.06 2.83
CA VAL A 60 19.10 -10.02 3.30
C VAL A 60 19.14 -10.16 4.82
N TRP A 61 20.01 -11.04 5.29
CA TRP A 61 20.19 -11.34 6.71
C TRP A 61 21.65 -11.14 7.09
N GLN A 62 21.89 -10.53 8.24
CA GLN A 62 23.21 -10.46 8.86
C GLN A 62 23.41 -11.70 9.71
N ILE A 63 24.45 -12.49 9.44
CA ILE A 63 24.70 -13.75 10.14
C ILE A 63 26.00 -13.69 10.93
N ARG A 64 25.98 -14.26 12.13
CA ARG A 64 27.17 -14.47 12.98
C ARG A 64 27.18 -15.87 13.55
N PHE A 65 28.37 -16.40 13.79
CA PHE A 65 28.56 -17.71 14.41
C PHE A 65 28.94 -17.58 15.88
N GLU A 66 28.49 -18.53 16.69
CA GLU A 66 28.72 -18.59 18.14
C GLU A 66 29.07 -20.02 18.57
N GLY A 67 29.80 -20.15 19.68
CA GLY A 67 30.21 -21.42 20.26
C GLY A 67 31.71 -21.70 20.11
N ARG A 68 32.16 -22.79 20.74
CA ARG A 68 33.58 -23.16 20.75
C ARG A 68 34.10 -23.54 19.37
N ASP A 69 33.24 -24.17 18.57
CA ASP A 69 33.58 -24.74 17.27
C ASP A 69 32.97 -23.88 16.12
N ALA A 70 32.72 -22.60 16.39
CA ALA A 70 31.97 -21.68 15.55
C ALA A 70 32.65 -21.36 14.21
N GLY A 71 31.83 -21.24 13.16
CA GLY A 71 32.26 -20.78 11.84
C GLY A 71 32.17 -21.85 10.76
N ILE A 72 32.58 -21.46 9.55
CA ILE A 72 32.63 -22.32 8.36
C ILE A 72 33.90 -22.01 7.57
N GLU A 73 34.41 -22.98 6.84
CA GLU A 73 35.73 -22.88 6.22
C GLU A 73 35.81 -21.74 5.20
N GLY A 74 36.87 -20.93 5.30
CA GLY A 74 37.17 -19.88 4.33
C GLY A 74 36.36 -18.59 4.49
N LEU A 75 35.57 -18.44 5.56
CA LEU A 75 34.84 -17.22 5.89
C LEU A 75 35.20 -16.70 7.30
N PRO A 76 35.18 -15.37 7.52
CA PRO A 76 35.35 -14.78 8.85
C PRO A 76 34.17 -15.10 9.77
N LEU A 77 34.33 -14.89 11.08
CA LEU A 77 33.25 -15.10 12.06
C LEU A 77 32.22 -13.97 12.09
N GLU A 78 32.60 -12.77 11.63
CA GLU A 78 31.80 -11.56 11.64
C GLU A 78 31.76 -10.92 10.25
N GLY A 79 30.82 -10.00 10.03
CA GLY A 79 30.68 -9.29 8.75
C GLY A 79 30.08 -10.13 7.62
N LEU A 80 29.42 -11.25 7.97
CA LEU A 80 28.76 -12.13 7.01
C LEU A 80 27.30 -11.74 6.80
N GLU A 81 26.83 -12.00 5.60
CA GLU A 81 25.41 -11.95 5.28
C GLU A 81 24.97 -13.24 4.59
N VAL A 82 23.67 -13.52 4.65
CA VAL A 82 23.02 -14.52 3.81
C VAL A 82 21.89 -13.85 3.02
N PHE A 83 21.91 -14.04 1.71
CA PHE A 83 20.83 -13.63 0.81
C PHE A 83 19.95 -14.85 0.58
N LEU A 84 18.65 -14.73 0.86
CA LEU A 84 17.67 -15.79 0.67
C LEU A 84 16.59 -15.36 -0.30
N ASP A 85 16.30 -16.20 -1.28
CA ASP A 85 15.23 -16.00 -2.25
C ASP A 85 14.40 -17.27 -2.43
N ILE A 86 13.09 -17.04 -2.46
CA ILE A 86 12.03 -18.05 -2.53
C ILE A 86 10.96 -17.48 -3.45
N GLY A 87 10.62 -18.19 -4.51
CA GLY A 87 9.54 -17.74 -5.42
C GLY A 87 8.22 -17.57 -4.66
N HIS A 88 7.36 -16.64 -5.09
CA HIS A 88 6.13 -16.31 -4.37
C HIS A 88 5.25 -17.54 -4.06
N LYS A 89 4.99 -18.40 -5.06
CA LYS A 89 4.31 -19.71 -4.90
C LYS A 89 5.30 -20.89 -4.79
N GLY A 90 6.59 -20.58 -4.64
CA GLY A 90 7.68 -21.54 -4.64
C GLY A 90 7.87 -22.22 -3.29
N ARG A 91 8.47 -23.41 -3.31
CA ARG A 91 8.80 -24.19 -2.12
C ARG A 91 10.30 -24.44 -1.96
N GLY A 92 11.11 -24.04 -2.94
CA GLY A 92 12.57 -24.13 -2.88
C GLY A 92 13.17 -22.88 -2.26
N VAL A 93 14.15 -23.06 -1.38
CA VAL A 93 14.97 -22.00 -0.80
C VAL A 93 16.30 -21.96 -1.54
N SER A 94 16.65 -20.80 -2.06
CA SER A 94 17.92 -20.57 -2.73
C SER A 94 18.61 -19.34 -2.17
N GLY A 95 19.93 -19.29 -2.25
CA GLY A 95 20.64 -18.17 -1.67
C GLY A 95 22.15 -18.24 -1.77
N TYR A 96 22.80 -17.31 -1.09
CA TYR A 96 24.25 -17.22 -1.00
C TYR A 96 24.68 -16.76 0.38
N LEU A 97 25.80 -17.29 0.87
CA LEU A 97 26.42 -16.88 2.14
C LEU A 97 27.88 -16.54 1.89
N ASP A 98 28.26 -15.30 2.22
CA ASP A 98 29.63 -14.78 2.15
C ASP A 98 29.72 -13.47 2.94
N THR A 99 30.86 -12.76 2.85
CA THR A 99 30.97 -11.38 3.32
C THR A 99 30.04 -10.45 2.54
N ALA A 100 29.63 -9.37 3.20
CA ALA A 100 28.76 -8.35 2.61
C ALA A 100 29.34 -7.76 1.31
N GLU A 101 30.67 -7.58 1.24
CA GLU A 101 31.37 -7.06 0.07
C GLU A 101 31.29 -8.03 -1.10
N ARG A 102 31.53 -9.32 -0.85
CA ARG A 102 31.52 -10.32 -1.93
C ARG A 102 30.11 -10.59 -2.45
N LEU A 103 29.12 -10.61 -1.56
CA LEU A 103 27.70 -10.66 -1.94
C LEU A 103 27.22 -9.43 -2.71
N ARG A 104 28.04 -8.37 -2.80
CA ARG A 104 27.81 -7.17 -3.63
C ARG A 104 28.87 -6.95 -4.72
N SER A 105 29.76 -7.92 -4.96
CA SER A 105 30.74 -7.86 -6.06
C SER A 105 30.30 -8.75 -7.23
N THR A 106 31.07 -8.79 -8.31
CA THR A 106 30.86 -9.74 -9.43
C THR A 106 31.49 -11.11 -9.18
N GLU A 107 32.18 -11.30 -8.06
CA GLU A 107 32.82 -12.58 -7.73
C GLU A 107 31.79 -13.64 -7.35
N THR A 108 32.12 -14.91 -7.57
CA THR A 108 31.30 -16.02 -7.10
C THR A 108 31.33 -16.09 -5.58
N PRO A 109 30.18 -16.03 -4.88
CA PRO A 109 30.12 -16.25 -3.44
C PRO A 109 30.65 -17.63 -3.07
N ARG A 110 31.25 -17.75 -1.89
CA ARG A 110 31.90 -18.95 -1.38
C ARG A 110 30.92 -20.11 -1.24
N TYR A 111 29.72 -19.83 -0.71
CA TYR A 111 28.68 -20.82 -0.51
C TYR A 111 27.38 -20.40 -1.17
N ARG A 112 26.74 -21.38 -1.82
CA ARG A 112 25.35 -21.28 -2.26
C ARG A 112 24.44 -22.00 -1.26
N VAL A 113 23.34 -21.37 -0.89
CA VAL A 113 22.29 -21.96 -0.05
C VAL A 113 21.34 -22.79 -0.92
N LEU A 114 21.04 -24.00 -0.46
CA LEU A 114 20.07 -24.90 -1.07
C LEU A 114 19.18 -25.51 0.02
N GLY A 115 17.88 -25.29 -0.06
CA GLY A 115 16.90 -25.88 0.86
C GLY A 115 15.51 -25.93 0.26
N ASP A 116 14.54 -26.31 1.07
CA ASP A 116 13.14 -26.38 0.70
C ASP A 116 12.24 -26.20 1.92
N LEU A 117 10.98 -25.84 1.67
CA LEU A 117 9.91 -25.67 2.65
C LEU A 117 8.90 -26.83 2.56
N SER A 118 9.33 -28.00 2.07
CA SER A 118 8.45 -29.15 1.88
C SER A 118 8.34 -29.97 3.17
N GLY A 119 7.12 -30.16 3.68
CA GLY A 119 6.90 -30.94 4.91
C GLY A 119 7.53 -30.35 6.18
N THR A 120 8.13 -29.15 6.10
CA THR A 120 8.72 -28.46 7.24
C THR A 120 7.65 -28.09 8.25
N ASN A 121 7.85 -28.52 9.49
CA ASN A 121 7.26 -27.83 10.63
C ASN A 121 7.74 -26.37 10.57
N PRO A 122 6.88 -25.35 10.58
CA PRO A 122 7.30 -23.94 10.55
C PRO A 122 8.31 -23.60 11.67
N LYS A 123 8.35 -24.42 12.73
CA LYS A 123 9.28 -24.31 13.85
C LYS A 123 10.65 -24.96 13.62
N GLN A 124 10.88 -25.63 12.50
CA GLN A 124 12.14 -26.29 12.20
C GLN A 124 12.43 -26.21 10.70
N LEU A 125 13.37 -25.32 10.35
CA LEU A 125 13.83 -25.06 8.99
C LEU A 125 15.22 -25.66 8.82
N GLY A 126 15.53 -26.11 7.61
CA GLY A 126 16.84 -26.65 7.28
C GLY A 126 17.31 -26.27 5.88
N TRP A 127 18.57 -25.90 5.74
CA TRP A 127 19.21 -25.72 4.45
C TRP A 127 20.64 -26.22 4.44
N ARG A 128 21.19 -26.45 3.25
CA ARG A 128 22.56 -26.90 3.04
C ARG A 128 23.38 -25.81 2.35
N LEU A 129 24.68 -25.79 2.64
CA LEU A 129 25.65 -24.95 1.93
C LEU A 129 26.41 -25.80 0.92
N LEU A 130 26.30 -25.41 -0.35
CA LEU A 130 27.06 -25.96 -1.45
C LEU A 130 28.35 -25.16 -1.61
N GLY A 131 29.51 -25.80 -1.43
CA GLY A 131 30.81 -25.18 -1.67
C GLY A 131 31.27 -25.28 -3.12
N ALA A 132 32.52 -24.85 -3.35
CA ALA A 132 33.13 -24.84 -4.69
C ALA A 132 33.31 -26.24 -5.29
N SER A 133 33.32 -27.28 -4.47
CA SER A 133 33.38 -28.70 -4.88
C SER A 133 32.10 -29.16 -5.58
N GLY A 134 30.98 -28.44 -5.41
CA GLY A 134 29.65 -28.89 -5.83
C GLY A 134 29.02 -29.92 -4.89
N CYS A 135 29.63 -30.19 -3.72
CA CYS A 135 29.06 -30.99 -2.65
C CYS A 135 28.47 -30.10 -1.55
N CYS A 136 27.52 -30.64 -0.80
CA CYS A 136 27.03 -29.98 0.41
C CYS A 136 28.08 -30.18 1.52
N ASP A 137 28.68 -29.09 1.97
CA ASP A 137 29.73 -29.12 2.99
C ASP A 137 29.16 -28.92 4.40
N TYR A 138 28.08 -28.14 4.50
CA TYR A 138 27.42 -27.83 5.77
C TYR A 138 25.91 -27.98 5.69
N GLU A 139 25.31 -28.33 6.82
CA GLU A 139 23.86 -28.33 7.06
C GLU A 139 23.53 -27.37 8.20
N PHE A 140 22.47 -26.59 8.03
CA PHE A 140 21.97 -25.64 9.01
C PHE A 140 20.59 -26.10 9.45
N ASP A 141 20.42 -26.29 10.75
CA ASP A 141 19.13 -26.57 11.39
C ASP A 141 18.75 -25.37 12.25
N MET A 142 17.54 -24.82 12.07
CA MET A 142 17.19 -23.55 12.69
C MET A 142 15.70 -23.38 12.99
N THR A 143 15.43 -22.41 13.85
CA THR A 143 14.09 -21.90 14.13
C THR A 143 13.98 -20.46 13.65
N LEU A 144 12.80 -20.08 13.17
CA LEU A 144 12.45 -18.71 12.88
C LEU A 144 11.71 -18.12 14.09
N ASP A 145 12.33 -17.12 14.70
CA ASP A 145 11.74 -16.32 15.77
C ASP A 145 11.38 -14.93 15.21
N GLU A 146 10.11 -14.58 15.24
CA GLU A 146 9.63 -13.27 14.79
C GLU A 146 9.49 -12.34 16.00
N VAL A 147 10.24 -11.23 15.99
CA VAL A 147 10.00 -10.13 16.91
C VAL A 147 8.73 -9.44 16.40
N TRP A 148 7.61 -9.66 17.09
CA TRP A 148 6.24 -9.25 16.70
C TRP A 148 5.55 -10.13 15.65
N ALA A 149 5.47 -11.43 15.90
CA ALA A 149 4.82 -12.45 15.05
C ALA A 149 3.41 -12.10 14.51
N GLY A 150 2.71 -11.12 15.10
CA GLY A 150 1.40 -10.63 14.63
C GLY A 150 1.44 -9.73 13.37
N PHE A 151 2.61 -9.27 12.92
CA PHE A 151 2.70 -8.27 11.84
C PHE A 151 3.45 -8.74 10.58
N GLY A 152 3.92 -10.00 10.55
CA GLY A 152 4.62 -10.61 9.41
C GLY A 152 5.93 -9.90 9.03
N ASN A 153 6.18 -9.75 7.72
CA ASN A 153 7.43 -9.22 7.15
C ASN A 153 7.69 -7.72 7.40
N ALA A 154 6.79 -7.06 8.14
CA ALA A 154 6.93 -5.69 8.61
C ALA A 154 7.91 -5.54 9.79
N GLY A 155 8.30 -6.64 10.44
CA GLY A 155 9.23 -6.65 11.58
C GLY A 155 10.63 -7.15 11.24
N SER A 156 11.51 -7.14 12.23
CA SER A 156 12.78 -7.87 12.17
C SER A 156 12.55 -9.34 12.52
N GLY A 157 12.94 -10.25 11.63
CA GLY A 157 13.01 -11.69 11.93
C GLY A 157 14.40 -12.10 12.41
N SER A 158 14.47 -13.14 13.23
CA SER A 158 15.72 -13.80 13.58
C SER A 158 15.66 -15.31 13.29
N LEU A 159 16.69 -15.82 12.65
CA LEU A 159 16.94 -17.25 12.51
C LEU A 159 18.04 -17.64 13.48
N SER A 160 17.81 -18.66 14.29
CA SER A 160 18.84 -19.16 15.21
C SER A 160 18.90 -20.67 15.19
N GLY A 161 20.10 -21.23 15.32
CA GLY A 161 20.27 -22.65 15.04
C GLY A 161 21.68 -23.19 15.22
N ARG A 162 21.89 -24.39 14.67
CA ARG A 162 23.15 -25.12 14.66
C ARG A 162 23.66 -25.30 13.24
N VAL A 163 24.97 -25.44 13.13
CA VAL A 163 25.68 -25.76 11.89
C VAL A 163 26.37 -27.11 12.07
N LEU A 164 26.15 -28.01 11.13
CA LEU A 164 26.77 -29.32 11.07
C LEU A 164 27.73 -29.37 9.89
N ASP A 165 28.98 -29.77 10.13
CA ASP A 165 29.94 -30.11 9.07
C ASP A 165 29.63 -31.52 8.55
N LEU A 166 29.20 -31.62 7.30
CA LEU A 166 28.79 -32.88 6.68
C LEU A 166 29.98 -33.80 6.36
N ASN A 167 31.21 -33.26 6.37
CA ASN A 167 32.43 -34.06 6.24
C ASN A 167 32.86 -34.68 7.58
N ARG A 168 32.23 -34.28 8.69
CA ARG A 168 32.55 -34.78 10.03
C ARG A 168 31.75 -36.06 10.33
N PRO A 169 32.40 -37.16 10.74
CA PRO A 169 31.69 -38.38 11.13
C PRO A 169 30.75 -38.16 12.33
N LEU A 170 29.50 -38.64 12.20
CA LEU A 170 28.46 -38.54 13.24
C LEU A 170 28.82 -39.23 14.57
N MET A 171 29.79 -40.15 14.55
CA MET A 171 30.26 -40.85 15.75
C MET A 171 31.14 -39.98 16.66
N LEU A 172 31.61 -38.82 16.17
CA LEU A 172 32.38 -37.87 16.96
C LEU A 172 31.47 -37.03 17.84
N THR A 173 32.04 -36.45 18.90
CA THR A 173 31.33 -35.47 19.72
C THR A 173 30.78 -34.34 18.86
N ALA A 174 29.50 -34.02 19.08
CA ALA A 174 28.80 -32.92 18.42
C ALA A 174 29.56 -31.61 18.63
N GLN A 175 29.67 -30.83 17.55
CA GLN A 175 30.30 -29.51 17.59
C GLN A 175 29.38 -28.50 18.28
N ASP A 176 29.98 -27.60 19.05
CA ASP A 176 29.32 -26.37 19.50
C ASP A 176 29.50 -25.29 18.43
N ASN A 177 28.82 -25.47 17.30
CA ASN A 177 28.77 -24.51 16.19
C ASN A 177 27.33 -24.05 16.01
N ARG A 178 27.06 -22.82 16.45
CA ARG A 178 25.74 -22.18 16.44
C ARG A 178 25.79 -20.93 15.59
N PHE A 179 24.62 -20.46 15.17
CA PHE A 179 24.52 -19.20 14.47
C PHE A 179 23.27 -18.41 14.89
N ILE A 180 23.34 -17.11 14.68
CA ILE A 180 22.21 -16.20 14.73
C ILE A 180 22.26 -15.37 13.46
N ALA A 181 21.15 -15.32 12.73
CA ALA A 181 20.96 -14.43 11.60
C ALA A 181 19.80 -13.47 11.87
N VAL A 182 20.02 -12.18 11.70
CA VAL A 182 19.01 -11.13 11.88
C VAL A 182 18.67 -10.53 10.54
N LYS A 183 17.38 -10.49 10.20
CA LYS A 183 16.91 -9.91 8.94
C LYS A 183 17.18 -8.42 8.93
N ARG A 184 17.75 -7.91 7.84
CA ARG A 184 17.88 -6.46 7.64
C ARG A 184 16.50 -5.86 7.42
N VAL A 185 16.21 -4.81 8.18
CA VAL A 185 14.97 -4.03 8.00
C VAL A 185 14.98 -3.39 6.62
N PHE A 186 13.87 -3.49 5.91
CA PHE A 186 13.70 -2.87 4.60
C PHE A 186 13.65 -1.34 4.77
N PRO A 187 14.53 -0.56 4.12
CA PRO A 187 14.56 0.88 4.26
C PRO A 187 13.31 1.56 3.68
N GLU A 188 12.73 2.49 4.43
CA GLU A 188 11.54 3.24 3.99
C GLU A 188 11.90 4.25 2.89
N ALA A 189 10.94 4.58 2.02
CA ALA A 189 11.21 5.49 0.89
C ALA A 189 11.75 6.87 1.33
N ARG A 190 11.25 7.40 2.46
CA ARG A 190 11.74 8.66 3.05
C ARG A 190 13.22 8.65 3.45
N GLU A 191 13.79 7.46 3.72
CA GLU A 191 15.20 7.31 4.09
C GLU A 191 16.13 7.29 2.86
N ARG A 192 15.57 7.20 1.66
CA ARG A 192 16.31 7.03 0.39
C ARG A 192 16.06 8.19 -0.56
N ALA A 193 14.82 8.67 -0.61
CA ALA A 193 14.36 9.78 -1.45
C ALA A 193 13.72 10.89 -0.59
N GLY A 194 14.38 11.27 0.50
CA GLY A 194 13.84 12.23 1.48
C GLY A 194 13.39 13.56 0.88
N LEU A 195 12.30 14.11 1.42
CA LEU A 195 11.80 15.43 1.06
C LEU A 195 12.56 16.52 1.81
N ASN A 196 12.85 17.62 1.14
CA ASN A 196 13.53 18.76 1.75
C ASN A 196 12.65 19.40 2.84
N PRO A 197 13.25 20.14 3.79
CA PRO A 197 12.51 20.67 4.94
C PRO A 197 11.32 21.58 4.58
N THR A 198 11.43 22.35 3.48
CA THR A 198 10.38 23.28 3.04
C THR A 198 9.16 22.52 2.52
N LEU A 199 9.38 21.57 1.62
CA LEU A 199 8.31 20.72 1.09
C LEU A 199 7.70 19.89 2.21
N LEU A 200 8.52 19.22 3.03
CA LEU A 200 8.04 18.40 4.13
C LEU A 200 7.17 19.20 5.11
N ALA A 201 7.59 20.41 5.50
CA ALA A 201 6.83 21.26 6.42
C ALA A 201 5.44 21.65 5.87
N TRP A 202 5.33 21.89 4.56
CA TRP A 202 4.04 22.14 3.92
C TRP A 202 3.15 20.89 3.96
N LEU A 203 3.71 19.74 3.58
CA LEU A 203 2.98 18.48 3.47
C LEU A 203 2.48 17.97 4.83
N VAL A 204 3.31 18.02 5.87
CA VAL A 204 2.92 17.54 7.20
C VAL A 204 2.03 18.53 7.97
N SER A 205 1.81 19.72 7.42
CA SER A 205 0.99 20.74 8.08
C SER A 205 -0.43 20.19 8.31
N PRO A 206 -1.06 20.51 9.46
CA PRO A 206 -2.42 20.04 9.73
C PRO A 206 -3.42 20.41 8.64
N GLU A 207 -3.26 21.58 8.06
CA GLU A 207 -4.10 22.06 6.97
C GLU A 207 -3.98 21.19 5.72
N HIS A 208 -2.77 20.89 5.26
CA HIS A 208 -2.60 20.12 4.03
C HIS A 208 -3.04 18.65 4.20
N ARG A 209 -2.71 18.02 5.33
CA ARG A 209 -3.16 16.66 5.65
C ARG A 209 -4.68 16.53 5.69
N LEU A 210 -5.34 17.46 6.39
CA LEU A 210 -6.80 17.48 6.49
C LEU A 210 -7.46 17.84 5.17
N PHE A 211 -6.88 18.76 4.39
CA PHE A 211 -7.36 19.12 3.06
C PHE A 211 -7.38 17.90 2.16
N HIS A 212 -6.26 17.18 2.03
CA HIS A 212 -6.15 16.03 1.15
C HIS A 212 -7.10 14.91 1.57
N GLN A 213 -7.17 14.61 2.88
CA GLN A 213 -8.12 13.63 3.41
C GLN A 213 -9.57 14.00 3.12
N LEU A 214 -9.98 15.24 3.41
CA LEU A 214 -11.36 15.68 3.27
C LEU A 214 -11.77 15.84 1.80
N TRP A 215 -10.86 16.28 0.94
CA TRP A 215 -11.09 16.37 -0.49
C TRP A 215 -11.46 14.99 -1.07
N HIS A 216 -10.68 13.95 -0.73
CA HIS A 216 -11.01 12.57 -1.12
C HIS A 216 -12.28 12.08 -0.45
N ALA A 217 -12.40 12.22 0.88
CA ALA A 217 -13.54 11.70 1.64
C ALA A 217 -14.88 12.28 1.16
N SER A 218 -14.94 13.58 0.87
CA SER A 218 -16.15 14.25 0.40
C SER A 218 -16.62 13.66 -0.94
N ARG A 219 -15.73 13.57 -1.93
CA ARG A 219 -16.05 13.00 -3.27
C ARG A 219 -16.41 11.52 -3.21
N ASP A 220 -15.66 10.74 -2.45
CA ASP A 220 -15.79 9.28 -2.41
C ASP A 220 -17.06 8.84 -1.69
N LYS A 221 -17.40 9.52 -0.59
CA LYS A 221 -18.56 9.15 0.24
C LYS A 221 -19.85 9.83 -0.19
N TRP A 222 -19.83 10.91 -0.96
CA TRP A 222 -21.02 11.72 -1.29
C TRP A 222 -22.25 10.91 -1.68
N HIS A 223 -22.09 9.93 -2.57
CA HIS A 223 -23.16 9.07 -3.06
C HIS A 223 -23.83 8.18 -1.98
N LYS A 224 -23.17 7.97 -0.83
CA LYS A 224 -23.65 7.21 0.32
C LYS A 224 -24.10 8.07 1.50
N LEU A 225 -23.76 9.36 1.51
CA LEU A 225 -24.15 10.27 2.59
C LEU A 225 -25.66 10.54 2.59
N SER A 226 -26.24 10.69 3.77
CA SER A 226 -27.61 11.15 3.93
C SER A 226 -27.76 12.62 3.52
N GLU A 227 -28.99 13.07 3.27
CA GLU A 227 -29.22 14.47 2.88
C GLU A 227 -28.83 15.46 3.99
N ASP A 228 -28.97 15.08 5.27
CA ASP A 228 -28.51 15.91 6.39
C ASP A 228 -26.98 16.05 6.40
N GLN A 229 -26.24 14.98 6.13
CA GLN A 229 -24.78 15.03 6.01
C GLN A 229 -24.34 15.87 4.81
N ARG A 230 -25.01 15.72 3.65
CA ARG A 230 -24.75 16.55 2.46
C ARG A 230 -25.05 18.01 2.72
N GLY A 231 -26.20 18.31 3.34
CA GLY A 231 -26.59 19.66 3.76
C GLY A 231 -25.57 20.27 4.73
N ALA A 232 -25.04 19.46 5.64
CA ALA A 232 -23.98 19.87 6.55
C ALA A 232 -22.67 20.21 5.83
N LEU A 233 -22.21 19.34 4.91
CA LEU A 233 -21.00 19.60 4.12
C LEU A 233 -21.15 20.83 3.21
N ARG A 234 -22.32 21.03 2.59
CA ARG A 234 -22.65 22.27 1.86
C ARG A 234 -22.61 23.50 2.77
N GLY A 235 -23.05 23.37 4.02
CA GLY A 235 -22.98 24.43 5.03
C GLY A 235 -21.54 24.78 5.43
N LEU A 236 -20.62 23.82 5.33
CA LEU A 236 -19.19 24.00 5.57
C LEU A 236 -18.41 24.36 4.29
N GLY A 237 -19.05 24.44 3.13
CA GLY A 237 -18.41 24.72 1.83
C GLY A 237 -17.53 23.57 1.31
N TRP A 238 -17.75 22.35 1.81
CA TRP A 238 -16.94 21.16 1.52
C TRP A 238 -17.67 20.12 0.66
N GLN A 239 -18.76 20.52 0.00
CA GLN A 239 -19.42 19.69 -1.00
C GLN A 239 -18.51 19.50 -2.24
N PRO A 240 -18.49 18.33 -2.89
CA PRO A 240 -17.58 18.05 -3.99
C PRO A 240 -18.06 18.69 -5.28
N GLY A 241 -17.45 19.81 -5.68
CA GLY A 241 -17.83 20.59 -6.85
C GLY A 241 -18.93 21.63 -6.57
N PRO A 242 -19.66 22.07 -7.61
CA PRO A 242 -20.71 23.08 -7.51
C PRO A 242 -21.83 22.64 -6.60
N ARG A 243 -22.32 23.60 -5.80
CA ARG A 243 -23.45 23.38 -4.91
C ARG A 243 -24.70 22.96 -5.71
N ASP A 244 -25.39 21.96 -5.21
CA ASP A 244 -26.59 21.34 -5.80
C ASP A 244 -26.35 20.64 -7.16
N GLN A 245 -25.10 20.61 -7.63
CA GLN A 245 -24.63 19.86 -8.81
C GLN A 245 -23.33 19.13 -8.48
N GLU A 246 -23.28 18.55 -7.28
CA GLU A 246 -22.08 17.91 -6.76
C GLU A 246 -21.65 16.70 -7.59
N ARG A 247 -20.33 16.49 -7.65
CA ARG A 247 -19.66 15.48 -8.48
C ARG A 247 -19.06 14.40 -7.59
N ASP A 248 -19.87 13.39 -7.27
CA ASP A 248 -19.39 12.21 -6.55
C ASP A 248 -18.41 11.37 -7.40
N ALA A 249 -17.37 10.81 -6.79
CA ALA A 249 -16.34 10.06 -7.51
C ALA A 249 -16.57 8.55 -7.59
N ARG A 250 -17.57 8.04 -6.84
CA ARG A 250 -17.78 6.59 -6.69
C ARG A 250 -19.23 6.12 -6.90
N GLY A 251 -20.16 7.02 -7.21
CA GLY A 251 -21.53 6.67 -7.51
C GLY A 251 -21.74 6.23 -8.97
N VAL A 252 -23.01 6.06 -9.34
CA VAL A 252 -23.40 5.41 -10.61
C VAL A 252 -22.92 6.19 -11.84
N ARG A 253 -22.81 7.52 -11.75
CA ARG A 253 -22.46 8.42 -12.88
C ARG A 253 -21.05 8.98 -12.79
N LYS A 254 -20.18 8.40 -11.96
CA LYS A 254 -18.80 8.86 -11.73
C LYS A 254 -17.98 9.08 -13.00
N ASP A 255 -18.23 8.29 -14.04
CA ASP A 255 -17.55 8.38 -15.34
C ASP A 255 -18.04 9.53 -16.23
N ARG A 256 -19.14 10.22 -15.87
CA ARG A 256 -19.83 11.19 -16.75
C ARG A 256 -20.25 12.48 -16.05
N ASN A 257 -19.91 12.64 -14.78
CA ASN A 257 -20.28 13.82 -13.99
C ASN A 257 -19.14 14.84 -13.85
N GLY A 258 -17.98 14.60 -14.49
CA GLY A 258 -16.82 15.48 -14.40
C GLY A 258 -15.89 15.22 -13.19
N SER A 259 -16.21 14.25 -12.32
CA SER A 259 -15.40 13.96 -11.13
C SER A 259 -13.95 13.54 -11.46
N GLY A 260 -13.71 12.89 -12.60
CA GLY A 260 -12.36 12.57 -13.06
C GLY A 260 -11.53 13.79 -13.49
N VAL A 261 -12.20 14.88 -13.93
CA VAL A 261 -11.54 16.17 -14.20
C VAL A 261 -11.05 16.78 -12.90
N ASP A 262 -11.86 16.74 -11.84
CA ASP A 262 -11.47 17.20 -10.49
C ASP A 262 -10.23 16.43 -9.98
N PHE A 263 -10.21 15.10 -10.15
CA PHE A 263 -9.08 14.25 -9.78
C PHE A 263 -7.78 14.68 -10.43
N PHE A 264 -7.74 14.76 -11.76
CA PHE A 264 -6.51 15.13 -12.45
C PHE A 264 -6.07 16.56 -12.14
N PHE A 265 -7.02 17.50 -12.09
CA PHE A 265 -6.70 18.90 -11.86
C PHE A 265 -6.13 19.14 -10.45
N MET A 266 -6.73 18.54 -9.41
CA MET A 266 -6.24 18.68 -8.04
C MET A 266 -4.81 18.16 -7.90
N HIS A 267 -4.52 16.98 -8.44
CA HIS A 267 -3.18 16.40 -8.37
C HIS A 267 -2.16 17.17 -9.21
N ARG A 268 -2.53 17.67 -10.40
CA ARG A 268 -1.67 18.56 -11.20
C ARG A 268 -1.36 19.87 -10.48
N HIS A 269 -2.36 20.48 -9.85
CA HIS A 269 -2.18 21.69 -9.04
C HIS A 269 -1.22 21.42 -7.87
N MET A 270 -1.39 20.29 -7.18
CA MET A 270 -0.55 19.88 -6.07
C MET A 270 0.89 19.59 -6.51
N LEU A 271 1.08 18.90 -7.65
CA LEU A 271 2.39 18.66 -8.27
C LEU A 271 3.09 19.95 -8.65
N GLY A 272 2.38 20.91 -9.27
CA GLY A 272 2.95 22.20 -9.63
C GLY A 272 3.46 22.97 -8.41
N THR A 273 2.71 22.93 -7.31
CA THR A 273 3.11 23.53 -6.03
C THR A 273 4.31 22.81 -5.43
N ALA A 274 4.29 21.48 -5.34
CA ALA A 274 5.38 20.69 -4.78
C ALA A 274 6.68 20.85 -5.58
N ARG A 275 6.59 20.80 -6.91
CA ARG A 275 7.72 20.98 -7.85
C ARG A 275 8.36 22.36 -7.77
N SER A 276 7.63 23.37 -7.27
CA SER A 276 8.21 24.69 -7.00
C SER A 276 9.14 24.71 -5.79
N MET A 277 9.03 23.72 -4.88
CA MET A 277 9.81 23.62 -3.64
C MET A 277 10.93 22.59 -3.73
N GLN A 278 10.76 21.54 -4.55
CA GLN A 278 11.73 20.46 -4.73
C GLN A 278 11.58 19.86 -6.13
N ASP A 279 12.68 19.44 -6.76
CA ASP A 279 12.60 18.64 -7.98
C ASP A 279 11.99 17.25 -7.67
N LEU A 280 10.89 16.95 -8.33
CA LEU A 280 10.08 15.73 -8.13
C LEU A 280 9.79 15.11 -9.50
N PRO A 281 10.77 14.41 -10.09
CA PRO A 281 10.62 13.84 -11.41
C PRO A 281 9.56 12.75 -11.41
N SER A 282 8.70 12.77 -12.43
CA SER A 282 7.77 11.68 -12.72
C SER A 282 8.54 10.38 -12.98
N TRP A 283 7.94 9.24 -12.65
CA TRP A 283 8.42 8.00 -13.25
C TRP A 283 8.21 8.03 -14.76
N THR A 284 9.21 7.55 -15.50
CA THR A 284 9.05 7.33 -16.94
C THR A 284 8.38 5.99 -17.22
N HIS A 285 8.61 5.00 -16.35
CA HIS A 285 8.01 3.66 -16.37
C HIS A 285 7.78 3.17 -14.94
N PHE A 286 6.85 2.24 -14.74
CA PHE A 286 6.68 1.65 -13.41
C PHE A 286 7.92 0.81 -13.02
N PRO A 287 8.44 0.94 -11.78
CA PRO A 287 9.56 0.12 -11.32
C PRO A 287 9.28 -1.38 -11.49
N LEU A 288 10.27 -2.11 -11.97
CA LEU A 288 10.17 -3.55 -12.18
C LEU A 288 10.05 -4.29 -10.84
N PRO A 289 9.42 -5.48 -10.82
CA PRO A 289 9.42 -6.36 -9.65
C PRO A 289 10.84 -6.74 -9.21
N GLN A 290 10.95 -7.28 -7.99
CA GLN A 290 12.19 -7.83 -7.46
C GLN A 290 12.87 -8.78 -8.47
N PRO A 291 14.17 -8.59 -8.78
CA PRO A 291 14.89 -9.54 -9.61
C PRO A 291 15.08 -10.89 -8.88
N GLU A 292 15.08 -11.98 -9.65
CA GLU A 292 15.44 -13.31 -9.13
C GLU A 292 16.91 -13.29 -8.66
N LEU A 293 17.17 -13.70 -7.41
CA LEU A 293 18.51 -13.69 -6.81
C LEU A 293 19.53 -14.49 -7.63
N ALA A 294 19.10 -15.62 -8.19
CA ALA A 294 19.95 -16.49 -9.01
C ALA A 294 20.36 -15.85 -10.36
N ARG A 295 19.58 -14.88 -10.87
CA ARG A 295 19.86 -14.20 -12.14
C ARG A 295 20.61 -12.89 -11.96
N ASP A 296 20.24 -12.10 -10.96
CA ASP A 296 20.87 -10.81 -10.68
C ASP A 296 21.02 -10.58 -9.17
N ARG A 297 22.11 -11.12 -8.61
CA ARG A 297 22.47 -10.96 -7.19
C ARG A 297 22.68 -9.50 -6.79
N LEU A 298 23.25 -8.69 -7.69
CA LEU A 298 23.52 -7.28 -7.39
C LEU A 298 22.25 -6.45 -7.39
N GLY A 299 21.35 -6.71 -8.35
CA GLY A 299 20.01 -6.14 -8.37
C GLY A 299 19.20 -6.53 -7.15
N PHE A 300 19.25 -7.80 -6.73
CA PHE A 300 18.59 -8.27 -5.51
C PHE A 300 19.10 -7.50 -4.27
N ALA A 301 20.42 -7.32 -4.14
CA ALA A 301 21.01 -6.55 -3.04
C ALA A 301 20.52 -5.08 -3.03
N ARG A 302 20.52 -4.41 -4.19
CA ARG A 302 20.03 -3.02 -4.34
C ARG A 302 18.54 -2.91 -4.05
N TYR A 303 17.76 -3.92 -4.43
CA TYR A 303 16.32 -3.97 -4.19
C TYR A 303 16.00 -4.00 -2.69
N PHE A 304 16.64 -4.89 -1.93
CA PHE A 304 16.43 -4.98 -0.47
C PHE A 304 17.08 -3.84 0.32
N ASP A 305 17.96 -3.05 -0.30
CA ASP A 305 18.43 -1.76 0.25
C ASP A 305 17.52 -0.58 -0.13
N ASN A 306 16.46 -0.82 -0.91
CA ASN A 306 15.57 0.19 -1.46
C ASN A 306 16.35 1.39 -2.04
N HIS A 307 17.43 1.13 -2.78
CA HIS A 307 18.51 2.09 -2.99
C HIS A 307 18.08 3.46 -3.57
N ASP A 308 16.99 3.51 -4.34
CA ASP A 308 16.42 4.71 -4.95
C ASP A 308 15.06 5.12 -4.37
N GLY A 309 14.59 4.42 -3.32
CA GLY A 309 13.30 4.66 -2.68
C GLY A 309 12.09 4.08 -3.42
N THR A 310 12.30 3.33 -4.51
CA THR A 310 11.21 2.85 -5.39
C THR A 310 10.98 1.34 -5.37
N ALA A 311 11.76 0.57 -4.60
CA ALA A 311 11.55 -0.87 -4.45
C ALA A 311 10.23 -1.13 -3.68
N LEU A 312 9.55 -2.25 -3.96
CA LEU A 312 8.29 -2.56 -3.28
C LEU A 312 8.58 -2.94 -1.84
N PRO A 313 7.96 -2.26 -0.85
CA PRO A 313 8.09 -2.66 0.53
C PRO A 313 7.48 -4.05 0.76
N PRO A 314 8.02 -4.81 1.73
CA PRO A 314 7.42 -6.04 2.22
C PRO A 314 5.90 -5.97 2.45
N THR A 315 5.22 -7.09 2.22
CA THR A 315 3.82 -7.26 2.65
C THR A 315 3.73 -7.33 4.19
N TRP A 316 2.52 -7.17 4.73
CA TRP A 316 2.24 -7.30 6.16
C TRP A 316 0.98 -8.14 6.38
N LEU A 317 0.79 -8.58 7.62
CA LEU A 317 -0.39 -9.31 8.04
C LEU A 317 -1.37 -8.34 8.72
N ALA A 318 -2.64 -8.48 8.42
CA ALA A 318 -3.73 -7.85 9.14
C ALA A 318 -4.42 -8.93 9.98
N GLU A 319 -4.31 -8.80 11.31
CA GLU A 319 -4.92 -9.74 12.25
C GLU A 319 -6.43 -9.80 12.03
N ASP A 320 -6.98 -11.02 12.03
CA ASP A 320 -8.39 -11.33 11.78
C ASP A 320 -8.96 -10.90 10.40
N ASP A 321 -8.11 -10.54 9.43
CA ASP A 321 -8.51 -10.22 8.05
C ASP A 321 -7.60 -10.90 7.02
N ASP A 322 -7.82 -12.20 6.81
CA ASP A 322 -7.09 -13.01 5.84
C ASP A 322 -7.31 -12.56 4.40
N GLU A 323 -8.48 -12.00 4.08
CA GLU A 323 -8.81 -11.50 2.73
C GLU A 323 -7.96 -10.27 2.40
N TYR A 324 -7.95 -9.28 3.29
CA TYR A 324 -7.11 -8.10 3.12
C TYR A 324 -5.62 -8.47 3.12
N THR A 325 -5.19 -9.36 4.02
CA THR A 325 -3.82 -9.86 4.06
C THR A 325 -3.39 -10.48 2.72
N GLN A 326 -4.22 -11.35 2.15
CA GLN A 326 -3.92 -11.97 0.86
C GLN A 326 -3.91 -10.92 -0.26
N TRP A 327 -4.87 -9.98 -0.25
CA TRP A 327 -4.93 -8.91 -1.24
C TRP A 327 -3.67 -8.01 -1.24
N VAL A 328 -3.17 -7.62 -0.05
CA VAL A 328 -1.92 -6.84 0.08
C VAL A 328 -0.70 -7.64 -0.40
N SER A 329 -0.68 -8.96 -0.19
CA SER A 329 0.38 -9.81 -0.73
C SER A 329 0.30 -9.88 -2.26
N ASP A 330 -0.87 -10.21 -2.80
CA ASP A 330 -1.11 -10.43 -4.23
C ASP A 330 -0.81 -9.17 -5.06
N ILE A 331 -1.20 -7.98 -4.57
CA ILE A 331 -0.98 -6.72 -5.30
C ILE A 331 0.51 -6.38 -5.47
N LYS A 332 1.38 -6.92 -4.61
CA LYS A 332 2.83 -6.70 -4.63
C LYS A 332 3.59 -7.75 -5.47
N THR A 333 2.92 -8.78 -5.97
CA THR A 333 3.58 -9.84 -6.75
C THR A 333 4.08 -9.37 -8.12
N GLY A 334 5.02 -10.13 -8.68
CA GLY A 334 5.43 -9.99 -10.07
C GLY A 334 4.33 -10.34 -11.07
N GLU A 335 3.46 -11.31 -10.74
CA GLU A 335 2.30 -11.68 -11.57
C GLU A 335 1.36 -10.48 -11.76
N THR A 336 0.98 -9.81 -10.66
CA THR A 336 0.13 -8.60 -10.71
C THR A 336 0.76 -7.45 -11.50
N TYR A 337 2.09 -7.32 -11.45
CA TYR A 337 2.77 -6.32 -12.29
C TYR A 337 2.53 -6.57 -13.78
N HIS A 338 2.75 -7.81 -14.21
CA HIS A 338 2.61 -8.20 -15.61
C HIS A 338 1.15 -8.27 -16.08
N SER A 339 0.21 -8.63 -15.20
CA SER A 339 -1.22 -8.74 -15.54
C SER A 339 -1.98 -7.42 -15.49
N ASN A 340 -1.56 -6.46 -14.64
CA ASN A 340 -2.31 -5.22 -14.41
C ASN A 340 -1.48 -3.97 -14.68
N PHE A 341 -0.35 -3.78 -13.98
CA PHE A 341 0.43 -2.54 -14.08
C PHE A 341 1.01 -2.31 -15.48
N GLN A 342 1.54 -3.35 -16.12
CA GLN A 342 2.00 -3.25 -17.51
C GLN A 342 0.86 -3.01 -18.50
N VAL A 343 -0.34 -3.55 -18.22
CA VAL A 343 -1.53 -3.31 -19.04
C VAL A 343 -1.95 -1.84 -18.95
N TRP A 344 -2.04 -1.28 -17.75
CA TRP A 344 -2.34 0.14 -17.55
C TRP A 344 -1.26 1.05 -18.14
N GLU A 345 0.02 0.68 -17.97
CA GLU A 345 1.13 1.42 -18.53
C GLU A 345 1.08 1.51 -20.06
N SER A 346 0.72 0.40 -20.72
CA SER A 346 0.52 0.35 -22.17
C SER A 346 -0.74 1.12 -22.59
N ARG A 347 -1.87 0.82 -21.95
CA ARG A 347 -3.20 1.35 -22.31
C ARG A 347 -3.27 2.86 -22.18
N TYR A 348 -2.69 3.43 -21.12
CA TYR A 348 -2.70 4.88 -20.89
C TYR A 348 -1.62 5.63 -21.68
N ARG A 349 -0.90 4.95 -22.57
CA ARG A 349 -0.05 5.56 -23.58
C ARG A 349 -0.51 5.24 -25.01
N ASP A 350 -1.54 4.41 -25.20
CA ASP A 350 -2.08 4.08 -26.51
C ASP A 350 -2.98 5.22 -27.03
N PRO A 351 -2.58 5.93 -28.10
CA PRO A 351 -3.38 7.02 -28.65
C PRO A 351 -4.76 6.57 -29.14
N ARG A 352 -4.89 5.32 -29.63
CA ARG A 352 -6.19 4.80 -30.07
C ARG A 352 -7.13 4.65 -28.88
N TYR A 353 -6.63 4.07 -27.79
CA TYR A 353 -7.42 3.92 -26.57
C TYR A 353 -7.82 5.28 -26.00
N LEU A 354 -6.85 6.15 -25.73
CA LEU A 354 -7.05 7.44 -25.07
C LEU A 354 -8.00 8.35 -25.86
N SER A 355 -7.95 8.31 -27.21
CA SER A 355 -8.83 9.13 -28.04
C SER A 355 -10.32 8.81 -27.90
N THR A 356 -10.68 7.69 -27.26
CA THR A 356 -12.09 7.31 -27.07
C THR A 356 -12.70 7.86 -25.78
N LEU A 357 -11.88 8.44 -24.89
CA LEU A 357 -12.30 8.87 -23.56
C LEU A 357 -12.36 10.40 -23.46
N THR A 358 -13.41 10.93 -22.85
CA THR A 358 -13.38 12.29 -22.32
C THR A 358 -12.38 12.39 -21.16
N LEU A 359 -11.99 13.61 -20.78
CA LEU A 359 -11.07 13.84 -19.69
C LEU A 359 -11.64 13.33 -18.35
N GLY A 360 -12.94 13.53 -18.11
CA GLY A 360 -13.62 12.99 -16.93
C GLY A 360 -13.69 11.46 -16.91
N GLN A 361 -13.94 10.81 -18.05
CA GLN A 361 -13.89 9.35 -18.16
C GLN A 361 -12.50 8.81 -17.87
N PHE A 362 -11.47 9.42 -18.47
CA PHE A 362 -10.09 9.00 -18.26
C PHE A 362 -9.68 9.17 -16.79
N GLY A 363 -10.03 10.29 -16.16
CA GLY A 363 -9.72 10.54 -14.75
C GLY A 363 -10.41 9.56 -13.82
N SER A 364 -11.69 9.27 -14.04
CA SER A 364 -12.44 8.30 -13.24
C SER A 364 -11.89 6.88 -13.38
N GLU A 365 -11.51 6.47 -14.61
CA GLU A 365 -10.91 5.17 -14.85
C GLU A 365 -9.53 5.01 -14.19
N VAL A 366 -8.68 6.05 -14.27
CA VAL A 366 -7.37 6.05 -13.62
C VAL A 366 -7.51 6.03 -12.10
N GLU A 367 -8.38 6.87 -11.53
CA GLU A 367 -8.60 6.97 -10.08
C GLU A 367 -9.07 5.63 -9.49
N LEU A 368 -10.03 4.96 -10.13
CA LEU A 368 -10.68 3.77 -9.58
C LEU A 368 -10.02 2.45 -9.98
N GLY A 369 -9.15 2.49 -11.00
CA GLY A 369 -8.39 1.33 -11.45
C GLY A 369 -6.95 1.36 -10.92
N LEU A 370 -6.15 2.29 -11.43
CA LEU A 370 -4.71 2.30 -11.24
C LEU A 370 -4.26 3.02 -9.96
N HIS A 371 -4.85 4.18 -9.66
CA HIS A 371 -4.40 5.06 -8.58
C HIS A 371 -4.43 4.37 -7.21
N ASP A 372 -5.57 3.80 -6.81
CA ASP A 372 -5.70 3.11 -5.51
C ASP A 372 -4.70 1.95 -5.39
N TRP A 373 -4.41 1.28 -6.52
CA TRP A 373 -3.46 0.17 -6.58
C TRP A 373 -2.00 0.64 -6.49
N LEU A 374 -1.65 1.80 -7.05
CA LEU A 374 -0.31 2.39 -6.91
C LEU A 374 0.02 2.69 -5.45
N HIS A 375 -0.94 3.28 -4.72
CA HIS A 375 -0.78 3.55 -3.29
C HIS A 375 -0.51 2.27 -2.50
N MET A 376 -1.36 1.25 -2.63
CA MET A 376 -1.23 0.04 -1.82
C MET A 376 -0.07 -0.87 -2.25
N ARG A 377 0.29 -0.88 -3.54
CA ARG A 377 1.45 -1.64 -4.02
C ARG A 377 2.77 -1.12 -3.44
N TRP A 378 2.93 0.20 -3.36
CA TRP A 378 4.14 0.82 -2.79
C TRP A 378 4.03 1.20 -1.31
N ALA A 379 2.87 1.00 -0.68
CA ALA A 379 2.73 1.20 0.75
C ALA A 379 3.65 0.25 1.54
N SER A 380 4.37 0.79 2.52
CA SER A 380 4.90 0.03 3.64
C SER A 380 3.82 -0.12 4.72
N VAL A 381 4.08 -0.97 5.71
CA VAL A 381 3.15 -1.14 6.82
C VAL A 381 2.91 0.21 7.52
N PRO A 382 1.65 0.61 7.75
CA PRO A 382 1.36 1.79 8.57
C PRO A 382 1.91 1.60 9.99
N ARG A 383 2.50 2.65 10.56
CA ARG A 383 3.07 2.64 11.91
C ARG A 383 2.57 3.81 12.74
N ASP A 384 2.47 3.60 14.05
CA ASP A 384 2.23 4.67 15.01
C ASP A 384 3.48 5.58 15.07
N PRO A 385 3.36 6.87 14.72
CA PRO A 385 4.51 7.78 14.68
C PRO A 385 5.19 7.98 16.02
N SER A 386 4.50 7.73 17.14
CA SER A 386 5.04 7.96 18.48
C SER A 386 6.02 6.87 18.95
N ASN A 387 5.94 5.67 18.38
CA ASN A 387 6.71 4.52 18.86
C ASN A 387 7.14 3.53 17.75
N GLY A 388 6.73 3.74 16.50
CA GLY A 388 7.07 2.89 15.35
C GLY A 388 6.35 1.53 15.29
N GLN A 389 5.41 1.27 16.20
CA GLN A 389 4.66 0.01 16.22
C GLN A 389 3.78 -0.11 14.97
N PRO A 390 3.75 -1.27 14.30
CA PRO A 390 2.83 -1.52 13.20
C PRO A 390 1.36 -1.36 13.61
N VAL A 391 0.55 -0.77 12.72
CA VAL A 391 -0.90 -0.58 12.89
C VAL A 391 -1.59 -1.02 11.60
N PRO A 392 -1.73 -2.33 11.29
CA PRO A 392 -2.07 -2.85 9.96
C PRO A 392 -3.32 -2.26 9.26
N PHE A 393 -4.29 -1.77 10.04
CA PHE A 393 -5.51 -1.12 9.55
C PHE A 393 -5.41 0.42 9.45
N ALA A 394 -4.20 0.95 9.62
CA ALA A 394 -3.89 2.37 9.73
C ALA A 394 -4.68 3.08 10.85
N ARG A 395 -4.65 4.40 10.81
CA ARG A 395 -5.34 5.30 11.74
C ARG A 395 -6.84 5.30 11.47
N ASP A 396 -7.65 5.45 12.53
CA ASP A 396 -9.07 5.79 12.38
C ASP A 396 -9.20 7.13 11.63
N PRO A 397 -9.97 7.22 10.53
CA PRO A 397 -10.10 8.45 9.75
C PRO A 397 -10.48 9.71 10.55
N ALA A 398 -11.18 9.56 11.68
CA ALA A 398 -11.59 10.65 12.57
C ALA A 398 -10.68 10.86 13.81
N ASP A 399 -9.59 10.09 13.97
CA ASP A 399 -8.58 10.30 15.02
C ASP A 399 -7.60 11.41 14.61
N PHE A 400 -7.74 12.59 15.21
CA PHE A 400 -6.86 13.74 14.96
C PHE A 400 -5.85 13.98 16.09
N SER A 401 -5.44 12.93 16.79
CA SER A 401 -4.38 13.02 17.79
C SER A 401 -3.09 13.58 17.18
N ALA A 402 -2.40 14.45 17.92
CA ALA A 402 -1.24 15.20 17.42
C ALA A 402 -0.13 14.31 16.83
N ARG A 403 0.05 13.10 17.37
CA ARG A 403 1.02 12.11 16.88
C ARG A 403 0.88 11.81 15.38
N TRP A 404 -0.35 11.80 14.85
CA TRP A 404 -0.59 11.44 13.46
C TRP A 404 -0.16 12.53 12.47
N PHE A 405 0.04 13.76 12.93
CA PHE A 405 0.54 14.86 12.09
C PHE A 405 2.07 14.84 11.94
N ALA A 406 2.77 14.01 12.72
CA ALA A 406 4.22 13.88 12.67
C ALA A 406 4.72 13.42 11.29
N PRO A 407 5.92 13.81 10.85
CA PRO A 407 6.46 13.47 9.53
C PRO A 407 6.63 11.96 9.30
N GLU A 408 6.77 11.17 10.37
CA GLU A 408 6.85 9.71 10.32
C GLU A 408 5.54 9.05 9.87
N ASN A 409 4.41 9.77 9.89
CA ASN A 409 3.18 9.32 9.25
C ASN A 409 3.16 9.70 7.76
N ASP A 410 3.71 8.81 6.93
CA ASP A 410 3.78 8.90 5.48
C ASP A 410 3.10 7.70 4.77
N PHE A 411 2.16 7.05 5.45
CA PHE A 411 1.47 5.86 4.92
C PHE A 411 0.70 6.16 3.62
N LEU A 412 1.05 5.47 2.54
CA LEU A 412 0.44 5.65 1.21
C LEU A 412 -1.06 5.29 1.15
N GLY A 413 -1.55 4.37 2.00
CA GLY A 413 -2.94 3.94 1.96
C GLY A 413 -3.95 4.90 2.61
N ASP A 414 -3.50 5.98 3.29
CA ASP A 414 -4.39 7.01 3.87
C ASP A 414 -4.11 8.36 3.20
N PRO A 415 -5.07 9.00 2.52
CA PRO A 415 -4.90 10.35 1.96
C PRO A 415 -4.45 11.41 3.00
N PHE A 416 -4.70 11.20 4.29
CA PHE A 416 -4.15 12.06 5.34
C PHE A 416 -2.61 12.06 5.41
N SER A 417 -1.93 11.04 4.89
CA SER A 417 -0.47 10.91 4.93
C SER A 417 0.19 10.52 3.62
N SER A 418 -0.54 10.04 2.62
CA SER A 418 0.04 9.50 1.39
C SER A 418 0.92 10.50 0.65
N HIS A 419 0.54 11.77 0.60
CA HIS A 419 1.30 12.86 -0.02
C HIS A 419 2.66 13.15 0.65
N VAL A 420 2.89 12.65 1.86
CA VAL A 420 4.17 12.81 2.58
C VAL A 420 5.20 11.80 2.09
N SER A 421 4.77 10.65 1.54
CA SER A 421 5.68 9.66 0.97
C SER A 421 6.33 10.21 -0.30
N PRO A 422 7.66 10.10 -0.49
CA PRO A 422 8.31 10.49 -1.73
C PRO A 422 7.76 9.77 -2.97
N VAL A 423 7.36 8.50 -2.81
CA VAL A 423 6.85 7.65 -3.90
C VAL A 423 5.55 8.22 -4.49
N PHE A 424 4.74 8.89 -3.67
CA PHE A 424 3.54 9.58 -4.10
C PHE A 424 3.80 10.46 -5.32
N TRP A 425 4.83 11.30 -5.24
CA TRP A 425 5.13 12.30 -6.26
C TRP A 425 5.60 11.68 -7.57
N HIS A 426 6.29 10.55 -7.49
CA HIS A 426 6.78 9.85 -8.66
C HIS A 426 5.64 9.27 -9.50
N PHE A 427 4.71 8.54 -8.88
CA PHE A 427 3.59 7.95 -9.62
C PHE A 427 2.47 8.95 -9.93
N HIS A 428 2.25 9.97 -9.10
CA HIS A 428 1.34 11.06 -9.47
C HIS A 428 1.89 11.88 -10.62
N GLY A 429 3.21 12.10 -10.67
CA GLY A 429 3.87 12.68 -11.85
C GLY A 429 3.67 11.80 -13.09
N TRP A 430 3.81 10.48 -12.97
CA TRP A 430 3.54 9.56 -14.08
C TRP A 430 2.09 9.67 -14.56
N ILE A 431 1.11 9.75 -13.65
CA ILE A 431 -0.30 9.94 -13.97
C ILE A 431 -0.53 11.27 -14.68
N ASP A 432 0.04 12.36 -14.15
CA ASP A 432 -0.07 13.70 -14.71
C ASP A 432 0.49 13.79 -16.14
N ASP A 433 1.60 13.09 -16.42
CA ASP A 433 2.18 13.04 -17.77
C ASP A 433 1.24 12.36 -18.78
N ARG A 434 0.35 11.46 -18.34
CA ARG A 434 -0.64 10.80 -19.24
C ARG A 434 -1.70 11.77 -19.75
N LEU A 435 -1.93 12.91 -19.09
CA LEU A 435 -2.80 13.97 -19.64
C LEU A 435 -2.25 14.51 -20.95
N GLU A 436 -0.93 14.57 -21.10
CA GLU A 436 -0.29 15.01 -22.34
C GLU A 436 -0.37 13.92 -23.42
N ASP A 437 -0.33 12.63 -23.04
CA ASP A 437 -0.62 11.52 -23.95
C ASP A 437 -2.09 11.57 -24.44
N TRP A 438 -3.03 11.83 -23.54
CA TRP A 438 -4.45 12.00 -23.85
C TRP A 438 -4.67 13.20 -24.79
N PHE A 439 -4.06 14.35 -24.50
CA PHE A 439 -4.13 15.52 -25.37
C PHE A 439 -3.58 15.20 -26.78
N ARG A 440 -2.39 14.58 -26.87
CA ARG A 440 -1.80 14.17 -28.15
C ARG A 440 -2.68 13.17 -28.90
N ALA A 441 -3.35 12.28 -28.19
CA ALA A 441 -4.31 11.35 -28.78
C ALA A 441 -5.50 12.09 -29.41
N HIS A 442 -6.08 13.05 -28.71
CA HIS A 442 -7.17 13.87 -29.26
C HIS A 442 -6.70 14.78 -30.39
N GLU A 443 -5.52 15.37 -30.33
CA GLU A 443 -5.00 16.15 -31.46
C GLU A 443 -4.78 15.28 -32.70
N ARG A 444 -4.44 14.00 -32.52
CA ARG A 444 -4.27 13.05 -33.63
C ARG A 444 -5.59 12.62 -34.26
N PHE A 445 -6.59 12.26 -33.46
CA PHE A 445 -7.85 11.66 -33.94
C PHE A 445 -9.00 12.66 -34.06
N HIS A 446 -8.92 13.79 -33.35
CA HIS A 446 -9.95 14.82 -33.20
C HIS A 446 -9.31 16.23 -33.25
N PRO A 447 -8.55 16.57 -34.31
CA PRO A 447 -7.70 17.76 -34.33
C PRO A 447 -8.48 19.04 -34.04
N GLY A 448 -7.98 19.85 -33.10
CA GLY A 448 -8.57 21.13 -32.72
C GLY A 448 -9.83 21.03 -31.85
N GLN A 449 -10.28 19.83 -31.47
CA GLN A 449 -11.42 19.66 -30.57
C GLN A 449 -11.06 19.76 -29.08
N VAL A 450 -9.76 19.78 -28.76
CA VAL A 450 -9.24 20.03 -27.41
C VAL A 450 -8.30 21.22 -27.49
N SER A 451 -8.57 22.27 -26.72
CA SER A 451 -7.74 23.47 -26.67
C SER A 451 -7.09 23.61 -25.32
N ARG A 452 -5.83 24.04 -25.28
CA ARG A 452 -5.14 24.35 -24.02
C ARG A 452 -5.65 25.66 -23.43
N LEU A 453 -5.70 25.73 -22.11
CA LEU A 453 -6.11 26.89 -21.33
C LEU A 453 -5.30 26.93 -20.03
N GLN A 454 -5.12 28.10 -19.42
CA GLN A 454 -4.64 28.18 -18.04
C GLN A 454 -5.82 28.38 -17.09
N VAL A 455 -5.97 27.51 -16.09
CA VAL A 455 -7.02 27.57 -15.07
C VAL A 455 -6.36 27.62 -13.71
N ASN A 456 -6.63 28.66 -12.91
CA ASN A 456 -6.00 28.87 -11.59
C ASN A 456 -4.46 28.73 -11.59
N GLY A 457 -3.80 29.24 -12.63
CA GLY A 457 -2.34 29.15 -12.80
C GLY A 457 -1.83 27.81 -13.34
N VAL A 458 -2.69 26.78 -13.44
CA VAL A 458 -2.35 25.44 -13.93
C VAL A 458 -2.55 25.34 -15.45
N GLN A 459 -1.57 24.75 -16.15
CA GLN A 459 -1.72 24.42 -17.57
C GLN A 459 -2.76 23.30 -17.74
N TRP A 460 -3.84 23.61 -18.44
CA TRP A 460 -5.05 22.80 -18.51
C TRP A 460 -5.69 22.84 -19.90
N PHE A 461 -6.96 22.42 -19.98
CA PHE A 461 -7.74 22.32 -21.20
C PHE A 461 -9.08 23.06 -21.06
N ALA A 462 -9.54 23.69 -22.14
CA ALA A 462 -10.83 24.36 -22.19
C ALA A 462 -11.99 23.35 -22.24
N PRO A 463 -13.17 23.69 -21.69
CA PRO A 463 -14.36 22.84 -21.79
C PRO A 463 -14.76 22.64 -23.27
N GLY A 464 -15.33 21.48 -23.58
CA GLY A 464 -15.76 21.14 -24.91
C GLY A 464 -16.25 19.70 -25.00
N ARG A 465 -16.22 19.13 -26.22
CA ARG A 465 -16.68 17.75 -26.44
C ARG A 465 -15.98 16.72 -25.56
N TRP A 466 -14.70 16.95 -25.26
CA TRP A 466 -13.83 15.99 -24.57
C TRP A 466 -13.43 16.44 -23.16
N VAL A 467 -13.88 17.61 -22.72
CA VAL A 467 -13.62 18.17 -21.38
C VAL A 467 -14.94 18.69 -20.84
N GLU A 468 -15.51 17.98 -19.88
CA GLU A 468 -16.92 18.13 -19.50
C GLU A 468 -17.23 19.39 -18.71
N ILE A 469 -16.24 19.91 -17.97
CA ILE A 469 -16.41 21.02 -17.02
C ILE A 469 -15.25 22.02 -17.19
N ASP A 470 -15.49 23.27 -16.81
CA ASP A 470 -14.50 24.37 -16.77
C ASP A 470 -14.14 24.81 -15.35
N ASP A 471 -14.76 24.20 -14.33
CA ASP A 471 -14.68 24.56 -12.91
C ASP A 471 -14.14 23.39 -12.05
N PRO A 472 -12.90 22.93 -12.27
CA PRO A 472 -12.35 21.83 -11.48
C PRO A 472 -12.25 22.19 -9.99
N TRP A 473 -12.55 21.22 -9.13
CA TRP A 473 -12.75 21.41 -7.69
C TRP A 473 -11.47 21.25 -6.88
N LEU A 474 -11.01 22.35 -6.28
CA LEU A 474 -9.91 22.39 -5.30
C LEU A 474 -10.42 22.62 -3.86
N GLY A 475 -11.58 22.06 -3.53
CA GLY A 475 -12.23 22.32 -2.24
C GLY A 475 -12.85 23.72 -2.17
N PRO A 476 -12.94 24.32 -0.96
CA PRO A 476 -13.56 25.62 -0.76
C PRO A 476 -12.90 26.78 -1.52
N SER A 477 -11.64 26.64 -1.92
CA SER A 477 -10.91 27.67 -2.69
C SER A 477 -11.55 27.99 -4.05
N THR A 478 -12.28 27.03 -4.62
CA THR A 478 -12.95 27.18 -5.93
C THR A 478 -14.47 27.15 -5.82
N HIS A 479 -15.02 26.39 -4.86
CA HIS A 479 -16.47 26.17 -4.73
C HIS A 479 -16.99 26.36 -3.29
N GLY A 480 -16.24 27.10 -2.48
CA GLY A 480 -16.68 27.55 -1.15
C GLY A 480 -17.73 28.65 -1.25
N CYS A 481 -18.44 28.89 -0.15
CA CYS A 481 -19.53 29.89 -0.10
C CYS A 481 -19.16 31.16 0.68
N SER A 482 -17.98 31.21 1.32
CA SER A 482 -17.55 32.31 2.17
C SER A 482 -16.38 33.10 1.57
N THR A 483 -16.53 34.43 1.50
CA THR A 483 -15.42 35.38 1.27
C THR A 483 -14.78 35.85 2.59
N THR A 484 -15.11 35.20 3.71
CA THR A 484 -14.68 35.63 5.06
C THR A 484 -13.26 35.14 5.34
N PRO A 485 -12.33 36.03 5.74
CA PRO A 485 -11.01 35.63 6.20
C PRO A 485 -11.10 34.68 7.39
N GLY A 486 -10.38 33.57 7.32
CA GLY A 486 -10.18 32.60 8.39
C GLY A 486 -9.31 33.16 9.51
N LEU A 487 -9.10 32.34 10.55
CA LEU A 487 -8.26 32.72 11.70
C LEU A 487 -6.79 32.98 11.32
N GLN A 488 -6.35 32.47 10.16
CA GLN A 488 -5.06 32.75 9.55
C GLN A 488 -5.20 33.79 8.43
N ALA A 489 -4.30 34.78 8.41
CA ALA A 489 -4.28 35.83 7.39
C ALA A 489 -4.16 35.24 5.96
N GLY A 490 -5.07 35.65 5.07
CA GLY A 490 -5.07 35.24 3.66
C GLY A 490 -5.80 33.93 3.34
N LYS A 491 -6.41 33.25 4.33
CA LYS A 491 -7.14 31.98 4.12
C LYS A 491 -8.62 32.14 4.40
N SER A 492 -9.46 31.24 3.89
CA SER A 492 -10.91 31.26 4.19
C SER A 492 -11.21 30.45 5.46
N VAL A 493 -12.36 30.71 6.10
CA VAL A 493 -12.83 29.95 7.28
C VAL A 493 -13.04 28.46 6.96
N GLU A 494 -13.36 28.11 5.72
CA GLU A 494 -13.56 26.71 5.33
C GLU A 494 -12.26 25.89 5.34
N MET A 495 -11.11 26.53 5.11
CA MET A 495 -9.79 25.91 5.17
C MET A 495 -9.21 25.82 6.59
N ASP A 496 -9.98 26.24 7.60
CA ASP A 496 -9.56 26.10 9.00
C ASP A 496 -9.50 24.62 9.42
N PRO A 497 -8.43 24.17 10.09
CA PRO A 497 -8.29 22.78 10.53
C PRO A 497 -9.47 22.26 11.36
N GLU A 498 -10.10 23.05 12.22
CA GLU A 498 -11.24 22.59 13.02
C GLU A 498 -12.51 22.45 12.16
N THR A 499 -12.69 23.30 11.16
CA THR A 499 -13.75 23.14 10.15
C THR A 499 -13.58 21.83 9.39
N MET A 500 -12.37 21.53 8.92
CA MET A 500 -12.08 20.28 8.19
C MET A 500 -12.25 19.03 9.07
N LYS A 501 -11.80 19.07 10.33
CA LYS A 501 -12.04 17.98 11.30
C LYS A 501 -13.54 17.76 11.54
N LEU A 502 -14.34 18.82 11.62
CA LEU A 502 -15.79 18.70 11.75
C LEU A 502 -16.41 18.03 10.51
N ALA A 503 -16.02 18.46 9.31
CA ALA A 503 -16.49 17.87 8.06
C ALA A 503 -16.11 16.38 7.93
N LEU A 504 -14.89 16.00 8.31
CA LEU A 504 -14.46 14.60 8.34
C LEU A 504 -15.28 13.77 9.35
N ARG A 505 -15.52 14.28 10.57
CA ARG A 505 -16.38 13.60 11.56
C ARG A 505 -17.82 13.42 11.07
N ILE A 506 -18.34 14.36 10.30
CA ILE A 506 -19.67 14.25 9.68
C ILE A 506 -19.66 13.18 8.58
N THR A 507 -18.59 13.13 7.78
CA THR A 507 -18.46 12.21 6.63
C THR A 507 -18.29 10.75 7.07
N PHE A 508 -17.55 10.50 8.15
CA PHE A 508 -17.28 9.16 8.67
C PHE A 508 -18.17 8.75 9.85
N GLY A 509 -19.01 9.66 10.38
CA GLY A 509 -19.90 9.34 11.49
C GLY A 509 -21.04 8.42 11.05
N GLU A 510 -21.27 7.35 11.82
CA GLU A 510 -22.36 6.39 11.59
C GLU A 510 -23.47 6.46 12.65
N ASP A 511 -23.16 7.00 13.84
CA ASP A 511 -24.09 7.15 14.95
C ASP A 511 -24.97 8.40 14.78
N GLU A 512 -26.25 8.21 14.47
CA GLU A 512 -27.22 9.28 14.25
C GLU A 512 -27.33 10.26 15.44
N THR A 513 -27.14 9.79 16.67
CA THR A 513 -27.25 10.65 17.87
C THR A 513 -26.04 11.58 17.96
N LYS A 514 -24.84 11.04 17.74
CA LYS A 514 -23.60 11.84 17.67
C LYS A 514 -23.59 12.78 16.48
N LEU A 515 -24.11 12.34 15.32
CA LEU A 515 -24.25 13.18 14.13
C LEU A 515 -25.17 14.38 14.36
N LYS A 516 -26.31 14.20 15.04
CA LYS A 516 -27.22 15.31 15.41
C LYS A 516 -26.52 16.38 16.24
N ASP A 517 -25.64 16.00 17.17
CA ASP A 517 -24.85 16.95 17.95
C ASP A 517 -23.78 17.66 17.12
N LEU A 518 -23.18 16.98 16.13
CA LEU A 518 -22.26 17.60 15.18
C LEU A 518 -22.96 18.57 14.24
N PHE A 519 -24.18 18.26 13.77
CA PHE A 519 -24.97 19.15 12.90
C PHE A 519 -25.33 20.47 13.58
N ARG A 520 -25.48 20.49 14.91
CA ARG A 520 -25.64 21.74 15.69
C ARG A 520 -24.41 22.65 15.64
N LYS A 521 -23.23 22.07 15.43
CA LYS A 521 -21.96 22.80 15.28
C LYS A 521 -21.74 23.29 13.84
N VAL A 522 -22.51 22.76 12.89
CA VAL A 522 -22.52 23.24 11.50
C VAL A 522 -23.32 24.54 11.45
N PRO A 523 -22.76 25.60 10.87
CA PRO A 523 -23.46 26.86 10.78
C PRO A 523 -24.67 26.80 9.85
N GLN A 524 -25.87 26.95 10.42
CA GLN A 524 -27.15 26.94 9.71
C GLN A 524 -27.46 28.22 8.93
N ARG A 525 -26.62 29.27 9.07
CA ARG A 525 -26.77 30.57 8.42
C ARG A 525 -25.42 31.10 7.92
N PRO A 526 -25.38 31.87 6.81
CA PRO A 526 -24.20 32.64 6.41
C PRO A 526 -23.66 33.46 7.60
N TRP A 527 -22.34 33.64 7.72
CA TRP A 527 -21.69 34.21 8.91
C TRP A 527 -22.35 35.51 9.42
N TYR A 528 -22.71 36.43 8.52
CA TYR A 528 -23.38 37.70 8.86
C TYR A 528 -24.86 37.58 9.22
N ALA A 529 -25.53 36.47 8.92
CA ALA A 529 -26.90 36.19 9.33
C ALA A 529 -26.98 35.40 10.66
N ARG A 530 -25.84 34.99 11.24
CA ARG A 530 -25.77 34.25 12.51
C ARG A 530 -26.24 35.09 13.71
N ASN A 531 -26.09 36.41 13.64
CA ASN A 531 -26.46 37.35 14.72
C ASN A 531 -27.65 38.28 14.38
N LEU A 532 -28.28 38.13 13.20
CA LEU A 532 -29.47 38.90 12.84
C LEU A 532 -30.65 38.49 13.73
N LYS A 533 -31.04 39.38 14.66
CA LYS A 533 -32.30 39.31 15.40
C LYS A 533 -33.32 40.23 14.73
N ALA A 534 -34.53 39.73 14.49
CA ALA A 534 -35.65 40.60 14.13
C ALA A 534 -35.89 41.59 15.27
N LYS A 535 -36.06 42.88 14.93
CA LYS A 535 -36.46 43.91 15.90
C LYS A 535 -37.82 43.47 16.47
N GLN A 536 -37.91 43.21 17.77
CA GLN A 536 -39.21 43.08 18.42
C GLN A 536 -39.92 44.43 18.25
N SER A 537 -41.05 44.44 17.54
CA SER A 537 -41.96 45.57 17.56
C SER A 537 -42.41 45.78 18.99
N GLN A 538 -42.06 46.93 19.58
CA GLN A 538 -42.67 47.37 20.83
C GLN A 538 -44.17 47.54 20.57
N ALA A 539 -44.98 46.75 21.29
CA ALA A 539 -46.38 47.04 21.52
C ALA A 539 -46.50 47.79 22.85
#